data_AF-A0A4D4MAL9-F1
#
_entry.id   AF-A0A4D4MAL9-F1
#
_cell.length_a   1.000
_cell.length_b   1.000
_cell.length_c   1.000
_cell.angle_alpha   90.00
_cell.angle_beta   90.00
_cell.angle_gamma   90.00
#
_symmetry.space_group_name_H-M   'P 1'
#
loop_
_entity.id
_entity.type
_entity.pdbx_description
1 polymer ?
#
loop_
_entity_poly.entity_id
_entity_poly.type
_entity_poly.pdbx_seq_one_letter_code
_entity_poly.pdbx_strand_id
1 'polypeptide(L)'
;MLLNLANPKAAVFAMSFLPQFVPADAPHLPTMIGLAAIWAVYEIGYYGLYVWFVGRMKKVISRAKVRKHLERVSGTVLVLLGVRMAIES
;
A
#
# COMPACT_ATOMS: atom_id res chain seq x y z
N MET A 1 4.64 15.84 1.79
CA MET A 1 4.13 16.08 0.41
C MET A 1 5.19 16.53 -0.60
N LEU A 2 6.43 16.89 -0.19
CA LEU A 2 7.55 17.15 -1.12
C LEU A 2 8.36 15.90 -1.51
N LEU A 3 8.29 14.81 -0.72
CA LEU A 3 9.03 13.57 -0.98
C LEU A 3 8.51 12.75 -2.18
N ASN A 4 7.27 12.98 -2.64
CA ASN A 4 6.70 12.28 -3.80
C ASN A 4 7.13 12.87 -5.15
N LEU A 5 7.68 14.09 -5.16
CA LEU A 5 8.20 14.71 -6.39
C LEU A 5 9.51 14.07 -6.85
N ALA A 6 10.19 13.35 -5.95
CA ALA A 6 11.42 12.62 -6.21
C ALA A 6 11.21 11.10 -6.19
N ASN A 7 10.02 10.60 -6.53
CA ASN A 7 9.79 9.16 -6.66
C ASN A 7 9.98 8.75 -8.13
N PRO A 8 11.23 8.43 -8.57
CA PRO A 8 11.52 8.06 -9.96
C PRO A 8 10.70 6.87 -10.44
N LYS A 9 10.11 6.07 -9.54
CA LYS A 9 9.16 5.01 -9.91
C LYS A 9 7.90 5.54 -10.59
N ALA A 10 7.35 6.69 -10.19
CA ALA A 10 6.15 7.26 -10.80
C ALA A 10 6.44 7.79 -12.22
N ALA A 11 7.60 8.42 -12.41
CA ALA A 11 8.06 8.86 -13.72
C ALA A 11 8.36 7.68 -14.66
N VAL A 12 8.99 6.62 -14.15
CA VAL A 12 9.29 5.39 -14.92
C VAL A 12 8.02 4.60 -15.24
N PHE A 13 7.03 4.59 -14.34
CA PHE A 13 5.72 3.97 -14.58
C PHE A 13 4.95 4.74 -15.66
N ALA A 14 4.93 6.07 -15.59
CA ALA A 14 4.36 6.93 -16.63
C ALA A 14 5.03 6.67 -17.99
N MET A 15 6.37 6.72 -18.07
CA MET A 15 7.10 6.46 -19.33
C MET A 15 6.86 5.05 -19.89
N SER A 16 6.64 4.04 -19.04
CA SER A 16 6.44 2.64 -19.50
C SER A 16 5.00 2.32 -19.87
N PHE A 17 4.00 2.92 -19.21
CA PHE A 17 2.58 2.64 -19.46
C PHE A 17 1.94 3.56 -20.50
N LEU A 18 2.38 4.81 -20.60
CA LEU A 18 1.80 5.80 -21.52
C LEU A 18 1.91 5.45 -23.02
N PRO A 19 2.99 4.86 -23.55
CA PRO A 19 3.04 4.54 -24.98
C PRO A 19 2.10 3.40 -25.40
N GLN A 20 1.50 2.66 -24.45
CA GLN A 20 0.68 1.47 -24.74
C GLN A 20 -0.81 1.77 -24.96
N PHE A 21 -1.25 2.97 -24.59
CA PHE A 21 -2.67 3.40 -24.64
C PHE A 21 -2.92 4.59 -25.56
N VAL A 22 -1.93 4.96 -26.38
CA VAL A 22 -2.00 6.13 -27.28
C VAL A 22 -2.23 5.65 -28.72
N PRO A 23 -3.43 5.85 -29.30
CA PRO A 23 -3.65 5.72 -30.73
C PRO A 23 -2.86 6.81 -31.46
N ALA A 24 -2.31 6.49 -32.64
CA ALA A 24 -1.38 7.34 -33.40
C ALA A 24 -1.95 8.70 -33.86
N ASP A 25 -3.28 8.93 -33.75
CA ASP A 25 -4.02 10.04 -34.36
C ASP A 25 -4.58 11.10 -33.40
N ALA A 26 -4.27 11.06 -32.10
CA ALA A 26 -4.81 12.01 -31.12
C ALA A 26 -3.74 12.91 -30.48
N PRO A 27 -4.03 14.18 -30.13
CA PRO A 27 -3.07 15.06 -29.45
C PRO A 27 -2.63 14.43 -28.12
N HIS A 28 -1.37 13.98 -28.10
CA HIS A 28 -0.84 13.08 -27.07
C HIS A 28 -0.81 13.73 -25.67
N LEU A 29 -0.37 14.98 -25.55
CA LEU A 29 -0.19 15.66 -24.26
C LEU A 29 -1.45 15.75 -23.36
N PRO A 30 -2.61 16.25 -23.82
CA PRO A 30 -3.79 16.39 -22.97
C PRO A 30 -4.36 15.04 -22.53
N THR A 31 -4.30 14.02 -23.38
CA THR A 31 -4.77 12.66 -23.06
C THR A 31 -3.89 12.00 -21.99
N MET A 32 -2.56 12.18 -22.12
CA MET A 32 -1.58 11.70 -21.13
C MET A 32 -1.77 12.38 -19.77
N ILE A 33 -2.03 13.69 -19.76
CA ILE A 33 -2.32 14.46 -18.53
C ILE A 33 -3.64 14.01 -17.90
N GLY A 34 -4.68 13.78 -18.70
CA GLY A 34 -5.98 13.30 -18.21
C GLY A 34 -5.89 11.93 -17.54
N LEU A 35 -5.18 10.98 -18.16
CA LEU A 35 -4.94 9.66 -17.58
C LEU A 35 -4.12 9.73 -16.29
N ALA A 36 -3.08 10.57 -16.26
CA ALA A 36 -2.28 10.79 -15.05
C ALA A 36 -3.11 11.40 -13.91
N ALA A 37 -4.01 12.34 -14.22
CA ALA A 37 -4.88 12.96 -13.23
C ALA A 37 -5.88 11.96 -12.63
N ILE A 38 -6.52 11.12 -13.46
CA ILE A 38 -7.44 10.07 -13.00
C ILE A 38 -6.70 9.09 -12.09
N TRP A 39 -5.51 8.67 -12.48
CA TRP A 39 -4.69 7.76 -11.70
C TRP A 39 -4.31 8.37 -10.34
N ALA A 40 -3.86 9.63 -10.32
CA ALA A 40 -3.53 10.33 -9.09
C ALA A 40 -4.74 10.46 -8.14
N VAL A 41 -5.93 10.76 -8.66
CA VAL A 41 -7.16 10.83 -7.85
C VAL A 41 -7.51 9.47 -7.26
N TYR A 42 -7.41 8.40 -8.05
CA TYR A 42 -7.65 7.05 -7.57
C TYR A 42 -6.66 6.66 -6.46
N GLU A 43 -5.36 6.93 -6.67
CA GLU A 43 -4.31 6.59 -5.71
C GLU A 43 -4.48 7.36 -4.39
N ILE A 44 -4.76 8.68 -4.47
CA ILE A 44 -5.05 9.50 -3.29
C ILE A 44 -6.31 9.02 -2.57
N GLY A 45 -7.38 8.69 -3.31
CA GLY A 45 -8.62 8.17 -2.73
C GLY A 45 -8.40 6.83 -2.03
N TYR A 46 -7.67 5.91 -2.65
CA TYR A 46 -7.37 4.60 -2.11
C TYR A 46 -6.51 4.69 -0.84
N TYR A 47 -5.39 5.42 -0.87
CA TYR A 47 -4.55 5.59 0.31
C TYR A 47 -5.23 6.40 1.41
N GLY A 48 -6.02 7.42 1.06
CA GLY A 48 -6.82 8.18 2.01
C GLY A 48 -7.83 7.30 2.74
N LEU A 49 -8.56 6.47 2.00
CA LEU A 49 -9.51 5.50 2.56
C LEU A 49 -8.79 4.45 3.43
N TYR A 50 -7.66 3.93 2.95
CA TYR A 50 -6.85 2.96 3.69
C TYR A 50 -6.35 3.55 5.01
N VAL A 51 -5.77 4.75 4.99
CA VAL A 51 -5.29 5.45 6.21
C VAL A 51 -6.44 5.77 7.15
N TRP A 52 -7.59 6.20 6.62
CA TRP A 52 -8.78 6.45 7.43
C TRP A 52 -9.27 5.16 8.11
N PHE A 53 -9.34 4.06 7.36
CA PHE A 53 -9.75 2.76 7.87
C PHE A 53 -8.77 2.23 8.92
N VAL A 54 -7.47 2.28 8.65
CA VAL A 54 -6.41 1.91 9.60
C VAL A 54 -6.44 2.81 10.83
N GLY A 55 -6.67 4.12 10.69
CA GLY A 55 -6.83 5.05 11.80
C GLY A 55 -8.05 4.73 12.66
N ARG A 56 -9.16 4.31 12.04
CA ARG A 56 -10.36 3.84 12.74
C ARG A 56 -10.12 2.51 13.45
N MET A 57 -9.43 1.59 12.80
CA MET A 57 -9.00 0.31 13.38
C MET A 57 -7.96 0.49 14.47
N LYS A 58 -7.13 1.54 14.45
CA LYS A 58 -6.17 1.85 15.51
C LYS A 58 -6.87 2.00 16.86
N LYS A 59 -8.07 2.62 16.90
CA LYS A 59 -8.90 2.67 18.13
C LYS A 59 -9.39 1.30 18.59
N VAL A 60 -9.56 0.34 17.67
CA VAL A 60 -9.99 -1.03 17.99
C VAL A 60 -8.81 -1.88 18.43
N ILE A 61 -7.69 -1.79 17.72
CA ILE A 61 -6.43 -2.51 17.99
C ILE A 61 -5.75 -1.98 19.26
N SER A 62 -5.85 -0.67 19.56
CA SER A 62 -5.30 -0.10 20.79
C SER A 62 -6.07 -0.52 22.05
N ARG A 63 -7.21 -1.22 21.91
CA ARG A 63 -7.89 -1.80 23.06
C ARG A 63 -6.99 -2.86 23.67
N ALA A 64 -6.75 -2.75 24.98
CA ALA A 64 -5.90 -3.66 25.74
C ALA A 64 -6.23 -5.14 25.48
N LYS A 65 -7.51 -5.49 25.26
CA LYS A 65 -7.96 -6.86 24.97
C LYS A 65 -7.44 -7.41 23.63
N VAL A 66 -7.40 -6.59 22.58
CA VAL A 66 -6.92 -6.98 21.25
C VAL A 66 -5.40 -7.10 21.25
N ARG A 67 -4.71 -6.11 21.84
CA ARG A 67 -3.26 -6.16 22.02
C ARG A 67 -2.82 -7.40 22.81
N LYS A 68 -3.52 -7.73 23.89
CA LYS A 68 -3.24 -8.93 24.71
C LYS A 68 -3.50 -10.24 23.95
N HIS A 69 -4.46 -10.26 23.03
CA HIS A 69 -4.64 -11.41 22.12
C HIS A 69 -3.50 -11.53 21.11
N LEU A 70 -3.09 -10.42 20.50
CA LEU A 70 -2.00 -10.40 19.54
C LEU A 70 -0.68 -10.84 20.19
N GLU A 71 -0.37 -10.32 21.38
CA GLU A 71 0.80 -10.73 22.18
C GLU A 71 0.73 -12.22 22.56
N ARG A 72 -0.46 -12.73 22.93
CA ARG A 72 -0.65 -14.16 23.19
C ARG A 72 -0.39 -15.00 21.95
N VAL A 73 -0.98 -14.65 20.81
CA VAL A 73 -0.80 -15.41 19.56
C VAL A 73 0.67 -15.43 19.16
N SER A 74 1.34 -14.29 19.13
CA SER A 74 2.76 -14.21 18.81
C SER A 74 3.61 -15.02 19.78
N GLY A 75 3.33 -14.92 21.09
CA GLY A 75 4.01 -15.71 22.12
C GLY A 75 3.79 -17.21 21.94
N THR A 76 2.56 -17.64 21.65
CA THR A 76 2.22 -19.04 21.40
C THR A 76 2.91 -19.56 20.14
N VAL A 77 2.96 -18.78 19.06
CA VAL A 77 3.67 -19.16 17.83
C VAL A 77 5.16 -19.32 18.08
N LEU A 78 5.79 -18.38 18.81
CA LEU A 78 7.20 -18.48 19.16
C LEU A 78 7.51 -19.70 20.03
N VAL A 79 6.66 -19.98 21.02
CA VAL A 79 6.79 -21.19 21.86
C VAL A 79 6.64 -22.45 21.03
N LEU A 80 5.62 -22.53 20.15
CA LEU A 80 5.43 -23.66 19.25
C LEU A 80 6.64 -23.88 18.33
N LEU A 81 7.18 -22.80 17.75
CA LEU A 81 8.37 -22.87 16.91
C LEU A 81 9.59 -23.34 17.72
N GLY A 82 9.78 -22.85 18.94
CA GLY A 82 10.87 -23.29 19.82
C GLY A 82 10.76 -24.76 20.23
N VAL A 83 9.55 -25.22 20.58
CA VAL A 83 9.28 -26.63 20.88
C VAL A 83 9.52 -27.49 19.65
N ARG A 84 9.03 -27.07 18.48
CA ARG A 84 9.31 -27.76 17.22
C ARG A 84 10.81 -27.89 16.99
N MET A 85 11.56 -26.80 17.13
CA MET A 85 13.02 -26.81 16.96
C MET A 85 13.72 -27.78 17.92
N ALA A 86 13.29 -27.84 19.18
CA ALA A 86 13.86 -28.73 20.19
C ALA A 86 13.56 -30.22 19.94
N ILE A 87 12.48 -30.53 19.22
CA ILE A 87 12.10 -31.91 18.84
C ILE A 87 12.76 -32.30 17.51
N GLU A 88 13.00 -31.33 16.62
CA GLU A 88 13.64 -31.50 15.32
C GLU A 88 15.19 -31.47 15.41
N SER A 89 15.73 -31.20 16.61
CA SER A 89 17.17 -31.31 16.98
C SER A 89 17.45 -32.64 17.67
#